data_AF-A0AAX3MSE4-F1
#
_entry.id   AF-A0AAX3MSE4-F1
#
_cell.length_a   1.000
_cell.length_b   1.000
_cell.length_c   1.000
_cell.angle_alpha   90.00
_cell.angle_beta   90.00
_cell.angle_gamma   90.00
#
_symmetry.space_group_name_H-M   'P 1'
#
loop_
_entity.id
_entity.type
_entity.pdbx_description
1 polymer ?
#
loop_
_entity_poly.entity_id
_entity_poly.type
_entity_poly.pdbx_seq_one_letter_code
_entity_poly.pdbx_strand_id
1 'polypeptide(L)'
;MSEMNIFVMRAIVIFLMVLSGPARSIAEHLPSYGIWGSNSSSLYNGLSPQRNGIPSPDGKSSVIIHSESISLRINSVITPVNIPFTSGLVDVLWSLDSNSVVITTSDGGFVGTWDAYIISIKKMNKVKVISIRRIVESVLSKKWMCDGEDSINIGAVKWDSELWVIAEVPPHSVCKNMGEIKGIKISISKNKINEMLNDKDVRVKWRKLLGGRFI
;
A
#
# COMPACT_ATOMS: atom_id res chain seq x y z
N MET A 1 41.17 -9.40 69.35
CA MET A 1 41.70 -8.03 69.32
C MET A 1 42.44 -7.86 68.00
N SER A 2 42.02 -6.85 67.22
CA SER A 2 42.62 -6.24 66.01
C SER A 2 42.99 -7.14 64.82
N GLU A 3 42.23 -7.08 63.71
CA GLU A 3 42.50 -6.26 62.49
C GLU A 3 43.48 -6.99 61.53
N MET A 4 43.02 -7.62 60.45
CA MET A 4 42.53 -7.09 59.15
C MET A 4 43.65 -6.57 58.25
N ASN A 5 43.53 -6.88 56.95
CA ASN A 5 44.31 -6.46 55.78
C ASN A 5 45.48 -7.40 55.39
N ILE A 6 45.75 -7.78 54.12
CA ILE A 6 45.25 -7.36 52.80
C ILE A 6 45.94 -8.28 51.75
N PHE A 7 45.26 -8.55 50.62
CA PHE A 7 45.83 -8.92 49.30
C PHE A 7 46.34 -10.35 49.05
N VAL A 8 46.18 -10.99 47.89
CA VAL A 8 45.33 -10.85 46.68
C VAL A 8 45.69 -12.05 45.78
N MET A 9 44.67 -12.67 45.18
CA MET A 9 44.62 -13.41 43.90
C MET A 9 45.76 -14.36 43.45
N ARG A 10 45.35 -15.57 43.03
CA ARG A 10 44.98 -15.84 41.61
C ARG A 10 44.37 -17.25 41.49
N ALA A 11 43.04 -17.33 41.53
CA ALA A 11 42.28 -18.45 40.98
C ALA A 11 41.81 -18.04 39.58
N ILE A 12 42.26 -18.79 38.56
CA ILE A 12 41.70 -18.68 37.20
C ILE A 12 40.48 -19.60 37.17
N VAL A 13 39.29 -19.01 37.28
CA VAL A 13 38.03 -19.68 36.93
C VAL A 13 37.58 -19.07 35.61
N ILE A 14 37.66 -19.87 34.55
CA ILE A 14 37.11 -19.55 33.24
C ILE A 14 35.59 -19.61 33.36
N PHE A 15 34.95 -18.44 33.43
CA PHE A 15 33.50 -18.31 33.39
C PHE A 15 33.07 -18.14 31.92
N LEU A 16 32.59 -19.21 31.31
CA LEU A 16 31.89 -19.18 30.03
C LEU A 16 30.53 -18.49 30.22
N MET A 17 30.48 -17.17 30.02
CA MET A 17 29.22 -16.48 29.81
C MET A 17 28.71 -16.84 28.42
N VAL A 18 27.77 -17.77 28.36
CA VAL A 18 26.82 -17.85 27.24
C VAL A 18 26.00 -16.57 27.30
N LEU A 19 26.38 -15.59 26.48
CA LEU A 19 25.58 -14.40 26.21
C LEU A 19 24.29 -14.85 25.50
N SER A 20 23.28 -15.22 26.27
CA SER A 20 21.90 -15.20 25.81
C SER A 20 21.47 -13.73 25.70
N GLY A 21 22.04 -13.01 24.73
CA GLY A 21 21.44 -11.78 24.25
C GLY A 21 20.06 -12.13 23.70
N PRO A 22 19.05 -11.25 23.82
CA PRO A 22 17.81 -11.46 23.10
C PRO A 22 18.21 -11.50 21.63
N ALA A 23 18.03 -12.66 21.00
CA ALA A 23 18.04 -12.75 19.56
C ALA A 23 16.92 -11.81 19.09
N ARG A 24 17.27 -10.56 18.79
CA ARG A 24 16.46 -9.74 17.90
C ARG A 24 16.46 -10.55 16.61
N SER A 25 15.38 -11.30 16.43
CA SER A 25 14.98 -11.81 15.14
C SER A 25 14.98 -10.60 14.22
N ILE A 26 16.06 -10.40 13.48
CA ILE A 26 16.02 -9.66 12.24
C ILE A 26 15.30 -10.62 11.32
N ALA A 27 13.98 -10.71 11.49
CA ALA A 27 13.13 -11.12 10.41
C ALA A 27 13.40 -10.08 9.33
N GLU A 28 14.23 -10.44 8.36
CA GLU A 28 14.37 -9.69 7.13
C GLU A 28 12.95 -9.51 6.59
N HIS A 29 12.38 -8.33 6.83
CA HIS A 29 11.15 -7.90 6.19
C HIS A 29 11.51 -7.79 4.71
N LEU A 30 11.27 -8.86 3.95
CA LEU A 30 11.14 -8.76 2.50
C LEU A 30 10.17 -7.61 2.27
N PRO A 31 10.58 -6.54 1.58
CA PRO A 31 9.71 -5.40 1.38
C PRO A 31 8.46 -5.89 0.64
N SER A 32 7.30 -5.82 1.30
CA SER A 32 6.00 -6.13 0.70
C SER A 32 5.62 -5.00 -0.25
N TYR A 33 6.36 -4.83 -1.33
CA TYR A 33 6.01 -3.87 -2.37
C TYR A 33 4.66 -4.28 -2.96
N GLY A 34 3.74 -3.33 -3.07
CA GLY A 34 2.45 -3.55 -3.70
C GLY A 34 2.57 -3.90 -5.17
N ILE A 35 1.47 -4.38 -5.73
CA ILE A 35 1.31 -4.67 -7.16
C ILE A 35 1.51 -3.40 -7.99
N TRP A 36 0.92 -2.29 -7.55
CA TRP A 36 0.95 -1.00 -8.25
C TRP A 36 2.06 -0.08 -7.75
N GLY A 37 2.23 0.01 -6.43
CA GLY A 37 3.14 0.95 -5.78
C GLY A 37 4.12 0.27 -4.84
N SER A 38 5.39 0.64 -4.93
CA SER A 38 6.42 0.25 -3.95
C SER A 38 6.12 0.75 -2.53
N ASN A 39 5.35 1.82 -2.36
CA ASN A 39 4.94 2.29 -1.04
C ASN A 39 3.59 1.71 -0.59
N SER A 40 2.93 0.94 -1.46
CA SER A 40 1.72 0.21 -1.11
C SER A 40 2.11 -1.11 -0.45
N SER A 41 1.25 -1.58 0.45
CA SER A 41 1.37 -2.90 1.06
C SER A 41 0.37 -3.85 0.43
N SER A 42 0.80 -5.05 0.07
CA SER A 42 -0.09 -6.13 -0.32
C SER A 42 -0.19 -7.18 0.80
N LEU A 43 -1.38 -7.75 1.00
CA LEU A 43 -1.59 -8.75 2.05
C LEU A 43 -1.09 -10.15 1.69
N TYR A 44 -0.68 -10.39 0.44
CA TYR A 44 -0.28 -11.72 0.00
C TYR A 44 1.24 -11.88 -0.11
N ASN A 45 1.91 -11.92 1.04
CA ASN A 45 3.33 -12.31 1.17
C ASN A 45 3.51 -13.85 1.28
N GLY A 46 2.72 -14.61 0.51
CA GLY A 46 2.77 -16.07 0.52
C GLY A 46 1.87 -16.73 1.58
N LEU A 47 0.96 -17.58 1.11
CA LEU A 47 0.22 -18.65 1.79
C LEU A 47 -0.61 -18.33 3.06
N SER A 48 -0.62 -17.11 3.61
CA SER A 48 -1.51 -16.76 4.73
C SER A 48 -1.86 -15.27 4.81
N PRO A 49 -3.15 -14.90 4.98
CA PRO A 49 -3.53 -13.51 5.27
C PRO A 49 -2.82 -13.02 6.54
N GLN A 50 -2.29 -11.80 6.53
CA GLN A 50 -1.76 -11.23 7.78
C GLN A 50 -2.90 -11.07 8.79
N ARG A 51 -2.85 -11.84 9.89
CA ARG A 51 -3.92 -11.88 10.90
C ARG A 51 -4.22 -10.51 11.54
N ASN A 52 -3.25 -9.60 11.54
CA ASN A 52 -3.39 -8.29 12.18
C ASN A 52 -3.82 -7.16 11.23
N GLY A 53 -3.96 -7.44 9.92
CA GLY A 53 -4.23 -6.42 8.90
C GLY A 53 -3.05 -5.49 8.61
N ILE A 54 -3.23 -4.58 7.65
CA ILE A 54 -2.24 -3.56 7.28
C ILE A 54 -2.49 -2.31 8.13
N PRO A 55 -1.59 -1.96 9.08
CA PRO A 55 -1.81 -0.85 10.02
C PRO A 55 -1.68 0.52 9.35
N SER A 56 -2.39 1.51 9.89
CA SER A 56 -2.16 2.93 9.61
C SER A 56 -0.80 3.39 10.16
N PRO A 57 -0.24 4.51 9.66
CA PRO A 57 1.02 5.05 10.15
C PRO A 57 1.06 5.31 11.66
N ASP A 58 -0.06 5.72 12.26
CA ASP A 58 -0.17 5.92 13.71
C ASP A 58 -0.51 4.65 14.52
N GLY A 59 -0.73 3.52 13.84
CA GLY A 59 -1.06 2.22 14.42
C GLY A 59 -2.47 2.10 15.02
N LYS A 60 -3.31 3.12 14.95
CA LYS A 60 -4.65 3.13 15.58
C LYS A 60 -5.74 2.50 14.72
N SER A 61 -5.48 2.39 13.42
CA SER A 61 -6.39 1.78 12.47
C SER A 61 -5.67 0.70 11.66
N SER A 62 -6.42 -0.21 11.04
CA SER A 62 -5.84 -1.20 10.13
C SER A 62 -6.85 -1.67 9.09
N VAL A 63 -6.39 -1.92 7.86
CA VAL A 63 -7.18 -2.61 6.84
C VAL A 63 -7.06 -4.11 7.07
N ILE A 64 -8.20 -4.77 7.27
CA ILE A 64 -8.31 -6.22 7.42
C ILE A 64 -8.90 -6.75 6.12
N ILE A 65 -8.25 -7.72 5.50
CA ILE A 65 -8.76 -8.38 4.30
C ILE A 65 -8.89 -9.87 4.61
N HIS A 66 -10.11 -10.36 4.43
CA HIS A 66 -10.45 -11.78 4.42
C HIS A 66 -10.77 -12.20 2.97
N SER A 67 -11.02 -13.49 2.76
CA SER A 67 -11.31 -14.05 1.42
C SER A 67 -12.47 -13.33 0.71
N GLU A 68 -13.46 -12.87 1.46
CA GLU A 68 -14.72 -12.32 0.93
C GLU A 68 -15.07 -10.92 1.46
N SER A 69 -14.25 -10.35 2.34
CA SER A 69 -14.51 -9.01 2.87
C SER A 69 -13.26 -8.19 3.08
N ILE A 70 -13.41 -6.87 2.89
CA ILE A 70 -12.49 -5.86 3.34
C ILE A 70 -13.17 -5.09 4.47
N SER A 71 -12.46 -4.89 5.58
CA SER A 71 -12.93 -4.13 6.71
C SER A 71 -11.86 -3.18 7.21
N LEU A 72 -12.31 -2.06 7.79
CA LEU A 72 -11.44 -1.12 8.49
C LEU A 72 -11.65 -1.31 9.98
N ARG A 73 -10.59 -1.68 10.70
CA ARG A 73 -10.58 -1.61 12.15
C ARG A 73 -10.13 -0.21 12.55
N ILE A 74 -10.97 0.51 13.31
CA ILE A 74 -10.67 1.83 13.86
C ILE A 74 -10.80 1.70 15.38
N ASN A 75 -9.69 1.76 16.10
CA ASN A 75 -9.62 1.34 17.50
C ASN A 75 -10.17 -0.10 17.67
N SER A 76 -11.25 -0.29 18.43
CA SER A 76 -11.89 -1.59 18.65
C SER A 76 -13.10 -1.86 17.75
N VAL A 77 -13.46 -0.94 16.87
CA VAL A 77 -14.64 -1.08 15.99
C VAL A 77 -14.21 -1.56 14.61
N ILE A 78 -14.88 -2.59 14.12
CA ILE A 78 -14.69 -3.11 12.76
C ILE A 78 -15.82 -2.56 11.89
N THR A 79 -15.46 -1.87 10.82
CA THR A 79 -16.40 -1.27 9.87
C THR A 79 -16.19 -1.92 8.50
N PRO A 80 -17.22 -2.58 7.92
CA PRO A 80 -17.09 -3.18 6.60
C PRO A 80 -16.91 -2.11 5.52
N VAL A 81 -16.12 -2.44 4.51
CA VAL A 81 -15.89 -1.63 3.32
C VAL A 81 -16.47 -2.38 2.13
N ASN A 82 -17.54 -1.84 1.56
CA ASN A 82 -18.22 -2.44 0.41
C ASN A 82 -17.61 -1.94 -0.90
N ILE A 83 -16.56 -2.61 -1.37
CA ILE A 83 -15.95 -2.40 -2.70
C ILE A 83 -15.73 -3.75 -3.39
N PRO A 84 -15.81 -3.83 -4.73
CA PRO A 84 -15.45 -5.04 -5.47
C PRO A 84 -13.96 -5.36 -5.30
N PHE A 85 -13.63 -6.62 -5.06
CA PHE A 85 -12.24 -7.08 -5.02
C PHE A 85 -12.14 -8.59 -5.21
N THR A 86 -10.99 -9.03 -5.71
CA THR A 86 -10.54 -10.42 -5.63
C THR A 86 -9.48 -10.55 -4.54
N SER A 87 -9.65 -11.54 -3.65
CA SER A 87 -8.67 -11.83 -2.61
C SER A 87 -7.28 -12.08 -3.21
N GLY A 88 -6.24 -11.48 -2.63
CA GLY A 88 -4.86 -11.55 -3.11
C GLY A 88 -4.50 -10.53 -4.20
N LEU A 89 -5.48 -9.82 -4.76
CA LEU A 89 -5.28 -8.74 -5.74
C LEU A 89 -5.68 -7.40 -5.15
N VAL A 90 -5.06 -7.07 -4.01
CA VAL A 90 -5.31 -5.85 -3.27
C VAL A 90 -4.01 -5.20 -2.83
N ASP A 91 -3.94 -3.89 -3.07
CA ASP A 91 -2.93 -2.98 -2.56
C ASP A 91 -3.57 -1.99 -1.59
N VAL A 92 -2.86 -1.71 -0.50
CA VAL A 92 -3.29 -0.75 0.52
C VAL A 92 -2.23 0.32 0.68
N LEU A 93 -2.66 1.58 0.60
CA LEU A 93 -1.80 2.74 0.75
C LEU A 93 -2.45 3.75 1.72
N TRP A 94 -1.88 3.91 2.90
CA TRP A 94 -2.37 4.84 3.90
C TRP A 94 -1.94 6.28 3.62
N SER A 95 -2.79 7.25 3.99
CA SER A 95 -2.39 8.65 4.11
C SER A 95 -1.47 8.82 5.32
N LEU A 96 -0.52 9.77 5.24
CA LEU A 96 0.44 10.03 6.31
C LEU A 96 -0.22 10.45 7.63
N ASP A 97 -1.36 11.13 7.57
CA ASP A 97 -2.13 11.57 8.73
C ASP A 97 -3.04 10.47 9.31
N SER A 98 -3.00 9.26 8.75
CA SER A 98 -3.80 8.09 9.17
C SER A 98 -5.33 8.28 9.08
N ASN A 99 -5.82 9.35 8.45
CA ASN A 99 -7.26 9.64 8.36
C ASN A 99 -7.89 9.07 7.09
N SER A 100 -7.11 8.53 6.16
CA SER A 100 -7.60 7.94 4.92
C SER A 100 -6.71 6.82 4.43
N VAL A 101 -7.26 5.95 3.61
CA VAL A 101 -6.54 4.87 2.96
C VAL A 101 -7.04 4.73 1.52
N VAL A 102 -6.13 4.47 0.59
CA VAL A 102 -6.49 3.99 -0.74
C VAL A 102 -6.39 2.48 -0.75
N ILE A 103 -7.45 1.85 -1.24
CA ILE A 103 -7.44 0.43 -1.58
C ILE A 103 -7.54 0.31 -3.09
N THR A 104 -6.54 -0.32 -3.69
CA THR A 104 -6.50 -0.67 -5.12
C THR A 104 -6.82 -2.14 -5.25
N THR A 105 -7.82 -2.49 -6.04
CA THR A 105 -8.35 -3.86 -6.18
C THR A 105 -8.49 -4.26 -7.64
N SER A 106 -8.44 -5.56 -7.89
CA SER A 106 -8.80 -6.13 -9.19
C SER A 106 -10.08 -6.97 -9.12
N ASP A 107 -10.75 -7.13 -10.27
CA ASP A 107 -11.95 -7.94 -10.46
C ASP A 107 -11.69 -9.38 -10.95
N GLY A 108 -10.50 -9.70 -11.48
CA GLY A 108 -10.34 -10.96 -12.21
C GLY A 108 -8.92 -11.44 -12.50
N GLY A 109 -7.87 -10.77 -12.04
CA GLY A 109 -6.51 -11.27 -12.24
C GLY A 109 -5.45 -10.19 -12.21
N PHE A 110 -4.17 -10.59 -12.24
CA PHE A 110 -3.08 -9.62 -12.36
C PHE A 110 -3.26 -8.73 -13.59
N VAL A 111 -3.70 -9.28 -14.72
CA VAL A 111 -4.00 -8.52 -15.94
C VAL A 111 -5.43 -8.02 -16.04
N GLY A 112 -6.29 -8.19 -15.01
CA GLY A 112 -7.71 -7.81 -15.04
C GLY A 112 -7.95 -6.31 -14.99
N THR A 113 -9.21 -5.93 -14.71
CA THR A 113 -9.57 -4.54 -14.44
C THR A 113 -9.07 -4.17 -13.06
N TRP A 114 -8.49 -2.98 -12.93
CA TRP A 114 -8.04 -2.45 -11.66
C TRP A 114 -8.69 -1.11 -11.34
N ASP A 115 -9.16 -1.00 -10.12
CA ASP A 115 -9.79 0.21 -9.58
C ASP A 115 -9.14 0.63 -8.27
N ALA A 116 -9.28 1.92 -7.95
CA ALA A 116 -8.77 2.48 -6.72
C ALA A 116 -9.85 3.30 -5.99
N TYR A 117 -9.94 3.10 -4.68
CA TYR A 117 -10.95 3.70 -3.81
C TYR A 117 -10.30 4.41 -2.64
N ILE A 118 -10.63 5.69 -2.45
CA ILE A 118 -10.26 6.43 -1.24
C ILE A 118 -11.33 6.16 -0.18
N ILE A 119 -10.88 5.73 0.99
CA ILE A 119 -11.71 5.51 2.16
C ILE A 119 -11.28 6.53 3.20
N SER A 120 -12.12 7.53 3.45
CA SER A 120 -11.88 8.51 4.50
C SER A 120 -12.56 8.11 5.80
N ILE A 121 -11.79 8.11 6.88
CA ILE A 121 -12.29 7.93 8.24
C ILE A 121 -12.94 9.24 8.69
N LYS A 122 -14.20 9.16 9.09
CA LYS A 122 -14.99 10.27 9.63
C LYS A 122 -15.20 10.08 11.13
N LYS A 123 -15.75 11.11 11.78
CA LYS A 123 -16.14 11.04 13.20
C LYS A 123 -17.05 9.83 13.45
N MET A 124 -16.94 9.27 14.65
CA MET A 124 -17.73 8.10 15.08
C MET A 124 -17.50 6.84 14.24
N ASN A 125 -16.28 6.63 13.73
CA ASN A 125 -15.89 5.44 12.94
C ASN A 125 -16.73 5.23 11.66
N LYS A 126 -17.36 6.29 11.14
CA LYS A 126 -18.02 6.23 9.83
C LYS A 126 -16.97 6.33 8.73
N VAL A 127 -17.19 5.63 7.63
CA VAL A 127 -16.30 5.70 6.45
C VAL A 127 -17.02 6.34 5.27
N LYS A 128 -16.29 7.13 4.49
CA LYS A 128 -16.74 7.62 3.18
C LYS A 128 -15.86 6.99 2.11
N VAL A 129 -16.48 6.28 1.16
CA VAL A 129 -15.79 5.66 0.02
C VAL A 129 -15.95 6.56 -1.21
N ILE A 130 -14.86 6.81 -1.91
CA ILE A 130 -14.82 7.62 -3.14
C ILE A 130 -14.03 6.82 -4.19
N SER A 131 -14.65 6.55 -5.33
CA SER A 131 -13.93 5.97 -6.48
C SER A 131 -13.04 7.02 -7.11
N ILE A 132 -11.75 6.68 -7.29
CA ILE A 132 -10.78 7.55 -7.98
C ILE A 132 -11.06 7.60 -9.49
N ARG A 133 -11.65 6.54 -10.05
CA ARG A 133 -12.00 6.43 -11.48
C ARG A 133 -12.72 7.66 -12.00
N ARG A 134 -13.78 8.10 -11.31
CA ARG A 134 -14.55 9.28 -11.72
C ARG A 134 -13.71 10.55 -11.80
N ILE A 135 -12.72 10.72 -10.92
CA ILE A 135 -11.81 11.88 -10.91
C ILE A 135 -10.86 11.79 -12.10
N VAL A 136 -10.27 10.62 -12.31
CA VAL A 136 -9.29 10.37 -13.37
C VAL A 136 -9.94 10.48 -14.77
N GLU A 137 -11.07 9.82 -14.99
CA GLU A 137 -11.80 9.83 -16.26
C GLU A 137 -12.35 11.22 -16.61
N SER A 138 -12.59 12.09 -15.62
CA SER A 138 -13.06 13.46 -15.88
C SER A 138 -12.04 14.36 -16.57
N VAL A 139 -10.75 14.00 -16.53
CA VAL A 139 -9.68 14.82 -17.12
C VAL A 139 -8.92 14.13 -18.24
N LEU A 140 -9.00 12.80 -18.32
CA LEU A 140 -8.36 12.09 -19.40
C LEU A 140 -9.15 12.35 -20.68
N SER A 141 -8.42 12.60 -21.78
CA SER A 141 -9.09 12.79 -23.06
C SER A 141 -9.76 11.48 -23.46
N LYS A 142 -10.98 11.57 -24.02
CA LYS A 142 -11.66 10.42 -24.62
C LYS A 142 -10.75 9.66 -25.60
N LYS A 143 -9.93 10.41 -26.35
CA LYS A 143 -8.93 9.87 -27.28
C LYS A 143 -7.87 8.99 -26.61
N TRP A 144 -7.50 9.25 -25.36
CA TRP A 144 -6.54 8.41 -24.63
C TRP A 144 -7.20 7.20 -24.00
N MET A 145 -8.45 7.35 -23.56
CA MET A 145 -9.26 6.29 -22.95
C MET A 145 -9.75 5.22 -23.93
N CYS A 146 -9.38 5.36 -25.21
CA CYS A 146 -9.78 4.48 -26.30
C CYS A 146 -11.29 4.50 -26.60
N ASP A 147 -11.65 4.25 -27.86
CA ASP A 147 -13.06 4.23 -28.29
C ASP A 147 -13.73 2.85 -28.05
N GLY A 148 -13.03 1.91 -27.39
CA GLY A 148 -13.52 0.57 -27.07
C GLY A 148 -14.16 0.45 -25.69
N GLU A 149 -14.63 -0.76 -25.34
CA GLU A 149 -15.24 -1.05 -24.03
C GLU A 149 -14.22 -1.20 -22.88
N ASP A 150 -12.92 -1.26 -23.19
CA ASP A 150 -11.86 -1.46 -22.21
C ASP A 150 -11.74 -0.26 -21.27
N SER A 151 -12.09 -0.45 -20.01
CA SER A 151 -11.89 0.58 -18.99
C SER A 151 -10.42 0.71 -18.62
N ILE A 152 -9.96 1.93 -18.35
CA ILE A 152 -8.59 2.17 -17.88
C ILE A 152 -8.38 1.50 -16.52
N ASN A 153 -7.18 0.98 -16.30
CA ASN A 153 -6.76 0.48 -15.00
C ASN A 153 -6.22 1.64 -14.15
N ILE A 154 -6.53 1.62 -12.85
CA ILE A 154 -6.09 2.67 -11.92
C ILE A 154 -5.52 2.04 -10.66
N GLY A 155 -4.31 2.46 -10.28
CA GLY A 155 -3.72 2.08 -9.01
C GLY A 155 -2.92 3.17 -8.33
N ALA A 156 -2.97 3.19 -7.00
CA ALA A 156 -2.23 4.16 -6.22
C ALA A 156 -0.78 3.72 -6.00
N VAL A 157 0.15 4.68 -6.13
CA VAL A 157 1.60 4.40 -6.06
C VAL A 157 2.32 5.12 -4.93
N LYS A 158 1.83 6.30 -4.54
CA LYS A 158 2.44 7.10 -3.47
C LYS A 158 1.42 8.08 -2.89
N TRP A 159 1.44 8.27 -1.57
CA TRP A 159 0.65 9.29 -0.92
C TRP A 159 1.55 10.12 0.01
N ASP A 160 1.74 11.39 -0.34
CA ASP A 160 2.39 12.37 0.53
C ASP A 160 1.36 13.42 0.99
N SER A 161 1.58 14.70 0.66
CA SER A 161 0.54 15.73 0.69
C SER A 161 -0.58 15.48 -0.34
N GLU A 162 -0.25 14.83 -1.45
CA GLU A 162 -1.16 14.56 -2.56
C GLU A 162 -1.04 13.09 -2.96
N LEU A 163 -2.12 12.57 -3.55
CA LEU A 163 -2.18 11.18 -3.98
C LEU A 163 -1.65 11.08 -5.41
N TRP A 164 -0.65 10.23 -5.61
CA TRP A 164 -0.18 9.83 -6.93
C TRP A 164 -0.80 8.49 -7.32
N VAL A 165 -1.42 8.48 -8.49
CA VAL A 165 -1.96 7.28 -9.11
C VAL A 165 -1.37 7.08 -10.50
N ILE A 166 -1.36 5.84 -10.94
CA ILE A 166 -1.13 5.47 -12.33
C ILE A 166 -2.49 5.16 -12.96
N ALA A 167 -2.75 5.77 -14.11
CA ALA A 167 -3.75 5.29 -15.06
C ALA A 167 -3.03 4.49 -16.14
N GLU A 168 -3.52 3.31 -16.48
CA GLU A 168 -2.95 2.42 -17.49
C GLU A 168 -4.03 2.05 -18.50
N VAL A 169 -3.72 2.13 -19.79
CA VAL A 169 -4.51 1.45 -20.81
C VAL A 169 -4.18 -0.04 -20.70
N PRO A 170 -5.16 -0.92 -20.43
CA PRO A 170 -4.88 -2.32 -20.12
C PRO A 170 -3.96 -2.96 -21.16
N PRO A 171 -2.94 -3.75 -20.77
CA PRO A 171 -1.91 -4.26 -21.67
C PRO A 171 -2.40 -5.38 -22.60
N HIS A 172 -3.69 -5.72 -22.55
CA HIS A 172 -4.39 -6.68 -23.42
C HIS A 172 -5.52 -6.01 -24.20
N SER A 173 -5.59 -4.68 -24.16
CA SER A 173 -6.62 -3.89 -24.79
C SER A 173 -6.46 -3.82 -26.31
N VAL A 174 -7.57 -3.64 -27.03
CA VAL A 174 -7.55 -3.46 -28.51
C VAL A 174 -6.98 -2.11 -28.97
N CYS A 175 -6.65 -1.23 -28.02
CA CYS A 175 -6.28 0.15 -28.26
C CYS A 175 -4.86 0.29 -28.81
N LYS A 176 -4.65 1.26 -29.71
CA LYS A 176 -3.31 1.53 -30.31
C LYS A 176 -2.25 1.87 -29.26
N ASN A 177 -2.66 2.41 -28.12
CA ASN A 177 -1.81 2.78 -26.99
C ASN A 177 -1.92 1.79 -25.82
N MET A 178 -2.23 0.53 -26.10
CA MET A 178 -2.19 -0.57 -25.13
C MET A 178 -0.89 -0.55 -24.30
N GLY A 179 -1.03 -0.63 -22.97
CA GLY A 179 0.11 -0.60 -22.04
C GLY A 179 0.72 0.79 -21.78
N GLU A 180 0.20 1.85 -22.43
CA GLU A 180 0.59 3.22 -22.10
C GLU A 180 0.10 3.57 -20.68
N ILE A 181 0.96 4.22 -19.91
CA ILE A 181 0.65 4.69 -18.56
C ILE A 181 0.72 6.21 -18.45
N LYS A 182 -0.08 6.76 -17.54
CA LYS A 182 -0.02 8.15 -17.11
C LYS A 182 0.08 8.25 -15.62
N GLY A 183 0.95 9.14 -15.16
CA GLY A 183 1.06 9.50 -13.76
C GLY A 183 0.16 10.67 -13.44
N ILE A 184 -0.69 10.57 -12.42
CA ILE A 184 -1.67 11.59 -12.10
C ILE A 184 -1.55 11.97 -10.63
N LYS A 185 -1.36 13.26 -10.37
CA LYS A 185 -1.35 13.84 -9.02
C LYS A 185 -2.73 14.38 -8.68
N ILE A 186 -3.35 13.82 -7.65
CA ILE A 186 -4.68 14.19 -7.20
C ILE A 186 -4.59 14.88 -5.85
N SER A 187 -5.10 16.11 -5.78
CA SER A 187 -5.41 16.78 -4.51
C SER A 187 -6.78 16.29 -4.03
N ILE A 188 -6.78 15.40 -3.04
CA ILE A 188 -8.02 14.81 -2.49
C ILE A 188 -8.94 15.88 -1.88
N SER A 189 -8.38 16.84 -1.14
CA SER A 189 -9.15 17.90 -0.46
C SER A 189 -9.89 18.83 -1.43
N LYS A 190 -9.26 19.13 -2.57
CA LYS A 190 -9.82 19.98 -3.64
C LYS A 190 -10.53 19.19 -4.75
N ASN A 191 -10.56 17.86 -4.65
CA ASN A 191 -11.10 16.96 -5.67
C ASN A 191 -10.65 17.32 -7.10
N LYS A 192 -9.34 17.57 -7.29
CA LYS A 192 -8.80 18.03 -8.56
C LYS A 192 -7.45 17.40 -8.87
N ILE A 193 -7.07 17.43 -10.13
CA ILE A 193 -5.76 17.01 -10.60
C ILE A 193 -4.84 18.22 -10.67
N ASN A 194 -3.65 18.08 -10.12
CA ASN A 194 -2.65 19.16 -10.11
C ASN A 194 -1.56 18.96 -11.14
N GLU A 195 -1.28 17.71 -11.50
CA GLU A 195 -0.17 17.36 -12.37
C GLU A 195 -0.46 16.04 -13.09
N MET A 196 0.00 15.95 -14.33
CA MET A 196 -0.09 14.74 -15.15
C MET A 196 1.24 14.51 -15.87
N LEU A 197 1.81 13.32 -15.70
CA LEU A 197 3.02 12.87 -16.40
C LEU A 197 2.66 11.91 -17.52
N ASN A 198 3.41 11.99 -18.62
CA ASN A 198 3.36 11.01 -19.70
C ASN A 198 4.09 9.72 -19.32
N ASP A 199 3.90 8.68 -20.13
CA ASP A 199 4.48 7.34 -19.92
C ASP A 199 6.01 7.39 -19.71
N LYS A 200 6.73 8.05 -20.62
CA LYS A 200 8.20 8.18 -20.55
C LYS A 200 8.64 8.79 -19.22
N ASP A 201 8.00 9.88 -18.81
CA ASP A 201 8.30 10.56 -17.55
C ASP A 201 8.00 9.67 -16.34
N VAL A 202 6.90 8.91 -16.35
CA VAL A 202 6.58 7.95 -15.28
C VAL A 202 7.67 6.87 -15.20
N ARG A 203 7.97 6.19 -16.30
CA ARG A 203 8.92 5.06 -16.30
C ARG A 203 10.34 5.49 -15.91
N VAL A 204 10.72 6.73 -16.21
CA VAL A 204 12.05 7.25 -15.86
C VAL A 204 12.05 7.83 -14.44
N LYS A 205 11.18 8.80 -14.15
CA LYS A 205 11.22 9.56 -12.90
C LYS A 205 10.66 8.77 -11.73
N TRP A 206 9.71 7.87 -11.97
CA TRP A 206 9.00 7.14 -10.93
C TRP A 206 9.33 5.65 -10.90
N ARG A 207 10.36 5.19 -11.61
CA ARG A 207 10.77 3.79 -11.60
C ARG A 207 10.81 3.16 -10.21
N LYS A 208 11.31 3.90 -9.22
CA LYS A 208 11.41 3.45 -7.82
C LYS A 208 10.10 3.48 -7.04
N LEU A 209 9.08 4.17 -7.55
CA LEU A 209 7.75 4.24 -6.96
C LEU A 209 6.84 3.12 -7.47
N LEU A 210 7.11 2.60 -8.66
CA LEU A 210 6.31 1.55 -9.28
C LEU A 210 6.46 0.20 -8.53
N GLY A 211 5.35 -0.51 -8.41
CA GLY A 211 5.26 -1.85 -7.83
C GLY A 211 5.53 -2.96 -8.83
N GLY A 212 5.27 -4.20 -8.41
CA GLY A 212 5.61 -5.43 -9.17
C GLY A 212 4.97 -5.53 -10.56
N ARG A 213 3.89 -4.79 -10.84
CA ARG A 213 3.25 -4.71 -12.16
C ARG A 213 4.14 -4.16 -13.27
N PHE A 214 5.12 -3.34 -12.93
CA PHE A 214 5.87 -2.54 -13.91
C PHE A 214 7.36 -2.85 -13.96
N ILE A 215 7.80 -3.89 -13.24
CA ILE A 215 9.21 -4.33 -13.13
C ILE A 215 9.46 -5.48 -14.08
#